data_AF-A0A7S3B2E5-F1
#
_entry.id   AF-A0A7S3B2E5-F1
#
_cell.length_a   1.000
_cell.length_b   1.000
_cell.length_c   1.000
_cell.angle_alpha   90.00
_cell.angle_beta   90.00
_cell.angle_gamma   90.00
#
_symmetry.space_group_name_H-M   'P 1'
#
loop_
_entity.id
_entity.type
_entity.pdbx_description
1 polymer ?
#
loop_
_entity_poly.entity_id
_entity_poly.type
_entity_poly.pdbx_seq_one_letter_code
_entity_poly.pdbx_strand_id
1 'polypeptide(L)'
;MSCAGGVLYVADTHNHRIALFDTDPFLTWRGSFGRRGDAPGEFINPNGIALYGDECFVSDRRNNRIQVLALDGTFLRLFASPARSRGGRGPRDLTIDANGRLFVVEADTVAILTCAGEVLQLLVLPGSERLTGITLSVSRAFVTECERAALHVLELCS
;
A
#
# COMPACT_ATOMS: atom_id res chain seq x y z
N MET A 1 -5.28 5.86 1.02
CA MET A 1 -6.57 5.90 0.28
C MET A 1 -6.26 6.09 -1.20
N SER A 2 -7.12 5.65 -2.10
CA SER A 2 -6.96 5.83 -3.54
C SER A 2 -8.33 5.93 -4.21
N CYS A 3 -8.43 6.53 -5.40
CA CYS A 3 -9.71 6.70 -6.07
C CYS A 3 -9.67 6.27 -7.55
N ALA A 4 -10.78 5.73 -8.02
CA ALA A 4 -10.99 5.36 -9.43
C ALA A 4 -12.49 5.38 -9.75
N GLY A 5 -12.86 5.88 -10.95
CA GLY A 5 -14.22 5.81 -11.45
C GLY A 5 -15.29 6.45 -10.54
N GLY A 6 -14.95 7.53 -9.83
CA GLY A 6 -15.85 8.18 -8.87
C GLY A 6 -16.00 7.44 -7.54
N VAL A 7 -15.14 6.47 -7.25
CA VAL A 7 -15.12 5.72 -5.99
C VAL A 7 -13.82 5.98 -5.26
N LEU A 8 -13.93 6.30 -3.97
CA LEU A 8 -12.81 6.41 -3.04
C LEU A 8 -12.69 5.13 -2.21
N TYR A 9 -11.50 4.54 -2.22
CA TYR A 9 -11.11 3.35 -1.47
C TYR A 9 -10.26 3.76 -0.27
N VAL A 10 -10.70 3.38 0.92
CA VAL A 10 -10.10 3.77 2.20
C VAL A 10 -9.75 2.52 3.00
N ALA A 11 -8.51 2.44 3.48
CA ALA A 11 -8.11 1.38 4.40
C ALA A 11 -8.69 1.71 5.78
N ASP A 12 -9.73 0.99 6.17
CA ASP A 12 -10.40 1.15 7.45
C ASP A 12 -9.70 0.25 8.48
N THR A 13 -8.49 0.68 8.86
CA THR A 13 -7.46 -0.16 9.49
C THR A 13 -7.93 -0.95 10.70
N HIS A 14 -8.67 -0.33 11.62
CA HIS A 14 -9.11 -1.00 12.86
C HIS A 14 -10.40 -1.82 12.68
N ASN A 15 -11.08 -1.65 11.55
CA ASN A 15 -12.22 -2.48 11.16
C ASN A 15 -11.82 -3.59 10.17
N HIS A 16 -10.52 -3.72 9.86
CA HIS A 16 -9.98 -4.83 9.07
C HIS A 16 -10.61 -4.99 7.68
N ARG A 17 -10.93 -3.87 7.03
CA ARG A 17 -11.64 -3.84 5.74
C ARG A 17 -11.18 -2.66 4.88
N ILE A 18 -11.60 -2.69 3.63
CA ILE A 18 -11.53 -1.54 2.72
C ILE A 18 -12.92 -0.95 2.59
N ALA A 19 -13.06 0.32 2.95
CA ALA A 19 -14.29 1.08 2.83
C ALA A 19 -14.35 1.81 1.49
N LEU A 20 -15.53 1.83 0.88
CA LEU A 20 -15.78 2.45 -0.42
C LEU A 20 -16.78 3.59 -0.24
N PHE A 21 -16.48 4.72 -0.87
CA PHE A 21 -17.35 5.89 -0.90
C PHE A 21 -17.52 6.37 -2.33
N ASP A 22 -18.75 6.68 -2.74
CA ASP A 22 -18.96 7.44 -3.98
C ASP A 22 -18.50 8.88 -3.75
N THR A 23 -17.88 9.51 -4.76
CA THR A 23 -17.31 10.85 -4.64
C THR A 23 -18.15 11.94 -5.30
N ASP A 24 -19.20 11.56 -6.04
CA ASP A 24 -20.07 12.45 -6.81
C ASP A 24 -21.54 12.15 -6.48
N PRO A 25 -22.38 13.14 -6.11
CA PRO A 25 -22.08 14.57 -5.91
C PRO A 25 -21.42 14.93 -4.57
N PHE A 26 -21.32 13.97 -3.65
CA PHE A 26 -20.67 14.13 -2.35
C PHE A 26 -20.20 12.77 -1.84
N LEU A 27 -19.34 12.77 -0.81
CA LEU A 27 -18.87 11.53 -0.19
C LEU A 27 -20.02 10.76 0.49
N THR A 28 -20.46 9.67 -0.12
CA THR A 28 -21.48 8.76 0.45
C THR A 28 -20.96 7.35 0.64
N TRP A 29 -21.39 6.67 1.70
CA TRP A 29 -21.06 5.27 1.91
C TRP A 29 -21.60 4.41 0.76
N ARG A 30 -20.71 3.71 0.07
CA ARG A 30 -21.05 2.75 -1.00
C ARG A 30 -21.06 1.32 -0.47
N GLY A 31 -20.11 0.98 0.40
CA GLY A 31 -19.94 -0.37 0.91
C GLY A 31 -18.54 -0.63 1.44
N SER A 32 -18.23 -1.90 1.66
CA SER A 32 -16.88 -2.34 2.03
C SER A 32 -16.66 -3.79 1.63
N PHE A 33 -15.39 -4.17 1.49
CA PHE A 33 -14.97 -5.56 1.39
C PHE A 33 -13.87 -5.89 2.39
N GLY A 34 -13.75 -7.17 2.71
CA GLY A 34 -12.84 -7.69 3.72
C GLY A 34 -13.41 -7.73 5.13
N ARG A 35 -12.74 -8.53 5.96
CA ARG A 35 -13.01 -8.71 7.39
C ARG A 35 -11.71 -9.09 8.09
N ARG A 36 -11.71 -9.12 9.41
CA ARG A 36 -10.55 -9.58 10.19
C ARG A 36 -10.23 -11.04 9.90
N GLY A 37 -8.97 -11.32 9.55
CA GLY A 37 -8.44 -12.67 9.39
C GLY A 37 -7.22 -12.71 8.46
N ASP A 38 -6.74 -13.92 8.17
CA ASP A 38 -5.54 -14.18 7.39
C ASP A 38 -5.81 -14.98 6.10
N ALA A 39 -7.06 -15.34 5.82
CA ALA A 39 -7.43 -15.96 4.55
C ALA A 39 -7.37 -14.95 3.38
N PRO A 40 -7.37 -15.41 2.11
CA PRO A 40 -7.50 -14.52 0.96
C PRO A 40 -8.74 -13.61 1.05
N GLY A 41 -8.54 -12.30 0.86
CA GLY A 41 -9.60 -11.28 0.99
C GLY A 41 -9.92 -10.88 2.44
N GLU A 42 -9.30 -11.49 3.44
CA GLU A 42 -9.34 -11.04 4.85
C GLU A 42 -8.09 -10.21 5.19
N PHE A 43 -8.19 -9.31 6.16
CA PHE A 43 -7.10 -8.40 6.52
C PHE A 43 -6.82 -8.37 8.02
N ILE A 44 -5.57 -8.09 8.39
CA ILE A 44 -5.22 -7.65 9.75
C ILE A 44 -4.51 -6.30 9.66
N ASN A 45 -5.25 -5.25 10.04
CA ASN A 45 -4.80 -3.85 9.99
C ASN A 45 -4.30 -3.43 8.60
N PRO A 46 -5.16 -3.39 7.57
CA PRO A 46 -4.79 -2.83 6.28
C PRO A 46 -4.47 -1.34 6.46
N ASN A 47 -3.39 -0.84 5.85
CA ASN A 47 -2.96 0.55 6.05
C ASN A 47 -2.92 1.38 4.76
N GLY A 48 -2.26 0.86 3.73
CA GLY A 48 -2.00 1.53 2.45
C GLY A 48 -2.82 0.91 1.33
N ILE A 49 -3.19 1.74 0.36
CA ILE A 49 -3.95 1.35 -0.84
C ILE A 49 -3.40 2.09 -2.05
N ALA A 50 -3.13 1.36 -3.13
CA ALA A 50 -2.91 1.92 -4.45
C ALA A 50 -3.74 1.17 -5.48
N LEU A 51 -4.14 1.87 -6.53
CA LEU A 51 -4.87 1.29 -7.66
C LEU A 51 -3.97 1.34 -8.90
N TYR A 52 -4.02 0.29 -9.72
CA TYR A 52 -3.34 0.24 -11.01
C TYR A 52 -4.17 -0.59 -11.99
N GLY A 53 -4.68 0.04 -13.05
CA GLY A 53 -5.71 -0.58 -13.89
C GLY A 53 -6.96 -0.92 -13.08
N ASP A 54 -7.44 -2.17 -13.21
CA ASP A 54 -8.59 -2.71 -12.48
C ASP A 54 -8.21 -3.42 -11.16
N GLU A 55 -6.98 -3.21 -10.70
CA GLU A 55 -6.43 -3.87 -9.51
C GLU A 55 -6.25 -2.90 -8.34
N CYS A 56 -6.59 -3.38 -7.15
CA CYS A 56 -6.42 -2.73 -5.87
C CYS A 56 -5.36 -3.47 -5.05
N PHE A 57 -4.26 -2.78 -4.76
CA PHE A 57 -3.15 -3.27 -3.95
C PHE A 57 -3.31 -2.76 -2.53
N VAL A 58 -3.27 -3.66 -1.56
CA VAL A 58 -3.47 -3.34 -0.15
C VAL A 58 -2.29 -3.84 0.67
N SER A 59 -1.69 -2.97 1.48
CA SER A 59 -0.71 -3.37 2.48
C SER A 59 -1.42 -3.98 3.68
N ASP A 60 -1.40 -5.31 3.77
CA ASP A 60 -2.01 -6.08 4.85
C ASP A 60 -1.00 -6.24 6.00
N ARG A 61 -0.84 -5.14 6.74
CA ARG A 61 0.34 -4.87 7.57
C ARG A 61 0.65 -5.97 8.58
N ARG A 62 -0.33 -6.48 9.31
CA ARG A 62 -0.06 -7.50 10.36
C ARG A 62 0.02 -8.92 9.83
N ASN A 63 -0.46 -9.16 8.61
CA ASN A 63 -0.24 -10.42 7.90
C ASN A 63 1.09 -10.42 7.12
N ASN A 64 1.85 -9.32 7.13
CA ASN A 64 3.15 -9.17 6.44
C ASN A 64 3.07 -9.53 4.95
N ARG A 65 2.00 -9.10 4.29
CA ARG A 65 1.75 -9.39 2.87
C ARG A 65 1.17 -8.19 2.16
N ILE A 66 1.24 -8.22 0.84
CA ILE A 66 0.45 -7.36 -0.03
C ILE A 66 -0.63 -8.24 -0.67
N GLN A 67 -1.88 -7.80 -0.60
CA GLN A 67 -2.98 -8.45 -1.31
C GLN A 67 -3.38 -7.61 -2.52
N VAL A 68 -3.69 -8.29 -3.61
CA VAL A 68 -4.20 -7.70 -4.84
C VAL A 68 -5.62 -8.21 -5.07
N LEU A 69 -6.55 -7.28 -5.21
CA LEU A 69 -7.97 -7.55 -5.41
C LEU A 69 -8.46 -6.81 -6.66
N ALA A 70 -9.54 -7.28 -7.26
CA ALA A 70 -10.28 -6.46 -8.20
C ALA A 70 -10.94 -5.28 -7.46
N LEU A 71 -11.35 -4.24 -8.19
CA LEU A 71 -12.00 -3.06 -7.61
C LEU A 71 -13.31 -3.36 -6.85
N ASP A 72 -13.97 -4.49 -7.14
CA ASP A 72 -15.16 -4.95 -6.40
C ASP A 72 -14.83 -5.72 -5.10
N GLY A 73 -13.55 -5.94 -4.81
CA GLY A 73 -13.08 -6.69 -3.65
C GLY A 73 -12.85 -8.18 -3.89
N THR A 74 -13.03 -8.68 -5.11
CA THR A 74 -12.69 -10.06 -5.47
C THR A 74 -11.19 -10.29 -5.32
N PHE A 75 -10.78 -11.27 -4.50
CA PHE A 75 -9.37 -11.61 -4.34
C PHE A 75 -8.78 -12.13 -5.66
N LEU A 76 -7.61 -11.61 -6.05
CA LEU A 76 -6.89 -12.05 -7.25
C LEU A 76 -5.64 -12.83 -6.89
N ARG A 77 -4.75 -12.21 -6.09
CA ARG A 77 -3.47 -12.81 -5.67
C ARG A 77 -2.94 -12.13 -4.41
N LEU A 78 -1.91 -12.73 -3.82
CA LEU A 78 -1.12 -12.12 -2.76
C LEU A 78 0.35 -12.51 -2.92
N PHE A 79 1.22 -11.71 -2.33
CA PHE A 79 2.63 -12.03 -2.19
C PHE A 79 3.14 -11.55 -0.84
N ALA A 80 4.17 -12.23 -0.34
CA ALA A 80 4.83 -11.85 0.90
C ALA A 80 5.49 -10.48 0.72
N SER A 81 5.48 -9.70 1.80
CA SER A 81 6.23 -8.44 1.83
C SER A 81 7.73 -8.75 1.81
N PRO A 82 8.52 -8.16 0.89
CA PRO A 82 9.91 -8.56 0.68
C PRO A 82 10.87 -8.06 1.75
N ALA A 83 10.55 -6.97 2.46
CA ALA A 83 11.41 -6.51 3.54
C ALA A 83 11.28 -7.47 4.74
N ARG A 84 12.42 -7.81 5.35
CA ARG A 84 12.46 -8.57 6.61
C ARG A 84 11.81 -7.76 7.73
N SER A 85 10.49 -7.84 7.85
CA SER A 85 9.73 -7.20 8.92
C SER A 85 10.18 -7.75 10.27
N ARG A 86 11.12 -7.07 10.94
CA ARG A 86 11.49 -7.40 12.32
C ARG A 86 10.34 -6.99 13.24
N GLY A 87 9.79 -7.96 13.99
CA GLY A 87 8.84 -7.70 15.08
C GLY A 87 7.46 -7.19 14.64
N GLY A 88 6.86 -7.74 13.58
CA GLY A 88 5.48 -7.43 13.19
C GLY A 88 5.29 -6.05 12.53
N ARG A 89 6.34 -5.57 11.85
CA ARG A 89 6.34 -4.34 11.06
C ARG A 89 6.25 -4.67 9.57
N GLY A 90 5.14 -5.25 9.15
CA GLY A 90 4.85 -5.48 7.74
C GLY A 90 4.63 -4.16 6.97
N PRO A 91 4.14 -4.25 5.72
CA PRO A 91 4.06 -3.11 4.82
C PRO A 91 3.13 -2.05 5.38
N ARG A 92 3.59 -0.79 5.40
CA ARG A 92 2.85 0.33 5.98
C ARG A 92 2.05 1.04 4.92
N ASP A 93 2.72 1.50 3.88
CA ASP A 93 2.11 2.25 2.81
C ASP A 93 2.68 1.79 1.47
N LEU A 94 1.92 2.02 0.41
CA LEU A 94 2.34 1.66 -0.93
C LEU A 94 1.79 2.62 -1.98
N THR A 95 2.51 2.72 -3.09
CA THR A 95 2.13 3.53 -4.25
C THR A 95 2.67 2.89 -5.51
N ILE A 96 2.07 3.19 -6.66
CA ILE A 96 2.43 2.57 -7.94
C ILE A 96 2.67 3.68 -8.95
N ASP A 97 3.76 3.59 -9.71
CA ASP A 97 4.06 4.53 -10.78
C ASP A 97 3.34 4.16 -12.10
N ALA A 98 3.41 5.05 -13.10
CA ALA A 98 2.79 4.82 -14.39
C ALA A 98 3.31 3.58 -15.13
N ASN A 99 4.53 3.12 -14.79
CA ASN A 99 5.17 1.95 -15.39
C ASN A 99 4.82 0.64 -14.67
N GLY A 100 3.97 0.68 -13.64
CA GLY A 100 3.59 -0.51 -12.88
C GLY A 100 4.66 -0.97 -11.88
N ARG A 101 5.59 -0.08 -11.48
CA ARG A 101 6.47 -0.34 -10.35
C ARG A 101 5.72 -0.02 -9.06
N LEU A 102 5.59 -1.02 -8.21
CA LEU A 102 5.00 -0.94 -6.88
C LEU A 102 6.07 -0.58 -5.85
N PHE A 103 5.92 0.56 -5.20
CA PHE A 103 6.77 1.02 -4.11
C PHE A 103 6.08 0.73 -2.78
N VAL A 104 6.76 0.03 -1.88
CA VAL A 104 6.22 -0.38 -0.59
C VAL A 104 7.15 0.11 0.51
N VAL A 105 6.59 0.81 1.48
CA VAL A 105 7.32 1.28 2.66
C VAL A 105 7.23 0.24 3.77
N GLU A 106 8.39 -0.21 4.24
CA GLU A 106 8.53 -1.26 5.23
C GLU A 106 9.67 -0.96 6.20
N ALA A 107 9.36 -0.71 7.47
CA ALA A 107 10.36 -0.36 8.50
C ALA A 107 11.30 0.79 8.07
N ASP A 108 12.53 0.49 7.68
CA ASP A 108 13.61 1.39 7.23
C ASP A 108 13.89 1.27 5.71
N THR A 109 13.06 0.52 4.99
CA THR A 109 13.27 0.12 3.61
C THR A 109 12.11 0.58 2.72
N VAL A 110 12.44 1.02 1.52
CA VAL A 110 11.49 1.13 0.39
C VAL A 110 11.76 -0.03 -0.55
N ALA A 111 10.82 -0.97 -0.62
CA ALA A 111 10.87 -2.06 -1.59
C ALA A 111 10.21 -1.62 -2.90
N ILE A 112 10.88 -1.88 -4.03
CA ILE A 112 10.35 -1.65 -5.37
C ILE A 112 10.12 -3.01 -6.00
N LEU A 113 8.88 -3.28 -6.41
CA LEU A 113 8.43 -4.53 -6.99
C LEU A 113 7.72 -4.30 -8.33
N THR A 114 7.56 -5.37 -9.10
CA THR A 114 6.53 -5.41 -10.15
C THR A 114 5.15 -5.60 -9.52
N CYS A 115 4.08 -5.26 -10.25
CA CYS A 115 2.71 -5.60 -9.86
C CYS A 115 2.46 -7.12 -9.68
N ALA A 116 3.34 -7.98 -10.21
CA ALA A 116 3.29 -9.43 -9.99
C ALA A 116 3.94 -9.86 -8.65
N GLY A 117 4.60 -8.95 -7.93
CA GLY A 117 5.27 -9.21 -6.66
C GLY A 117 6.75 -9.59 -6.79
N GLU A 118 7.35 -9.42 -7.96
CA GLU A 118 8.78 -9.67 -8.15
C GLU A 118 9.57 -8.47 -7.65
N VAL A 119 10.60 -8.70 -6.82
CA VAL A 119 11.43 -7.62 -6.27
C VAL A 119 12.37 -7.10 -7.35
N LEU A 120 12.26 -5.80 -7.65
CA LEU A 120 13.16 -5.09 -8.54
C LEU A 120 14.34 -4.48 -7.76
N GLN A 121 14.06 -3.88 -6.60
CA GLN A 121 15.07 -3.21 -5.80
C GLN A 121 14.64 -3.11 -4.33
N LEU A 122 15.61 -3.12 -3.41
CA LEU A 122 15.40 -2.78 -2.00
C LEU A 122 16.29 -1.58 -1.65
N LEU A 123 15.65 -0.48 -1.25
CA LEU A 123 16.32 0.76 -0.86
C LEU A 123 16.25 0.92 0.66
N VAL A 124 17.30 0.50 1.35
CA VAL A 124 17.45 0.75 2.79
C VAL A 124 17.85 2.21 2.98
N LEU A 125 17.13 2.94 3.83
CA LEU A 125 17.44 4.33 4.17
C LEU A 125 18.22 4.36 5.49
N PRO A 126 19.57 4.50 5.47
CA PRO A 126 20.39 4.33 6.65
C PRO A 126 20.04 5.34 7.74
N GLY A 127 19.93 4.86 8.97
CA GLY A 127 19.54 5.68 10.11
C GLY A 127 18.05 5.99 10.20
N SER A 128 17.23 5.54 9.24
CA SER A 128 15.77 5.57 9.39
C SER A 128 15.31 4.53 10.41
N GLU A 129 14.38 4.92 11.28
CA GLU A 129 13.85 4.04 12.32
C GLU A 129 12.42 3.57 11.98
N ARG A 130 11.66 4.42 11.30
CA ARG A 130 10.25 4.14 11.00
C ARG A 130 9.69 5.01 9.89
N LEU A 131 9.87 4.57 8.66
CA LEU A 131 9.16 5.10 7.51
C LEU A 131 7.65 4.87 7.67
N THR A 132 6.83 5.81 7.19
CA THR A 132 5.38 5.82 7.43
C THR A 132 4.51 5.87 6.19
N GLY A 133 4.90 6.66 5.19
CA GLY A 133 4.08 6.91 4.02
C GLY A 133 4.93 7.24 2.81
N ILE A 134 4.39 7.01 1.63
CA ILE A 134 5.07 7.26 0.36
C ILE A 134 4.11 7.86 -0.67
N THR A 135 4.62 8.82 -1.45
CA THR A 135 3.93 9.33 -2.64
C THR A 135 4.93 9.59 -3.75
N LEU A 136 4.46 9.67 -4.98
CA LEU A 136 5.29 9.86 -6.17
C LEU A 136 4.97 11.18 -6.87
N SER A 137 5.99 11.77 -7.46
CA SER A 137 5.84 12.60 -8.65
C SER A 137 6.27 11.80 -9.89
N VAL A 138 6.26 12.46 -11.05
CA VAL A 138 6.75 11.89 -12.30
C VAL A 138 8.22 11.45 -12.25
N SER A 139 9.03 12.01 -11.34
CA SER A 139 10.48 11.75 -11.29
C SER A 139 11.01 11.43 -9.90
N ARG A 140 10.18 11.50 -8.85
CA ARG A 140 10.65 11.34 -7.46
C ARG A 140 9.68 10.55 -6.62
N ALA A 141 10.20 9.79 -5.66
CA ALA A 141 9.46 9.28 -4.53
C ALA A 141 9.74 10.14 -3.28
N PHE A 142 8.67 10.45 -2.54
CA PHE A 142 8.71 11.20 -1.30
C PHE A 142 8.29 10.27 -0.17
N VAL A 143 9.18 10.02 0.79
CA VAL A 143 8.98 9.04 1.85
C VAL A 143 9.06 9.74 3.20
N THR A 144 8.00 9.60 3.99
CA THR A 144 7.90 10.23 5.31
C THR A 144 8.44 9.31 6.40
N GLU A 145 9.07 9.89 7.41
CA GLU A 145 9.53 9.21 8.61
C GLU A 145 9.02 9.92 9.87
N CYS A 146 8.36 9.19 10.76
CA CYS A 146 7.72 9.81 11.92
C CYS A 146 8.66 10.02 13.11
N GLU A 147 9.65 9.16 13.35
CA GLU A 147 10.49 9.26 14.56
C GLU A 147 11.49 10.42 14.48
N ARG A 148 11.77 10.89 13.25
CA ARG A 148 12.74 11.96 12.98
C ARG A 148 12.13 13.21 12.37
N ALA A 149 10.80 13.23 12.17
CA ALA A 149 10.10 14.27 11.41
C ALA A 149 10.79 14.59 10.06
N ALA A 150 11.19 13.54 9.34
CA ALA A 150 12.00 13.64 8.12
C ALA A 150 11.19 13.31 6.86
N LEU A 151 11.60 13.92 5.75
CA LEU A 151 11.14 13.62 4.40
C LEU A 151 12.34 13.20 3.54
N HIS A 152 12.36 11.94 3.12
CA HIS A 152 13.36 11.40 2.22
C HIS A 152 12.88 11.56 0.78
N VAL A 153 13.77 12.02 -0.11
CA VAL A 153 13.47 12.20 -1.54
C VAL A 153 14.37 11.29 -2.36
N LEU A 154 13.76 10.40 -3.13
CA LEU A 154 14.45 9.44 -3.98
C LEU A 154 14.20 9.80 -5.43
N GLU A 155 15.24 9.93 -6.25
CA GLU A 155 15.08 10.13 -7.69
C GLU A 155 14.67 8.79 -8.33
N LEU A 156 13.62 8.84 -9.15
CA LEU A 156 13.18 7.71 -9.94
C LEU A 156 13.95 7.74 -11.25
N CYS A 157 14.88 6.81 -11.42
CA CYS A 157 15.50 6.61 -12.72
C CYS A 157 14.42 6.23 -13.75
N SER A 158 14.46 6.93 -14.89
CA SER A 158 13.68 6.66 -16.10
C SER A 158 14.08 5.33 -16.73
#